data_AF-A0A0F9SMK8-F1
#
_entry.id   AF-A0A0F9SMK8-F1
#
_cell.length_a   1.000
_cell.length_b   1.000
_cell.length_c   1.000
_cell.angle_alpha   90.00
_cell.angle_beta   90.00
_cell.angle_gamma   90.00
#
_symmetry.space_group_name_H-M   'P 1'
#
loop_
_entity.id
_entity.type
_entity.pdbx_description
1 polymer ?
#
loop_
_entity_poly.entity_id
_entity_poly.type
_entity_poly.pdbx_seq_one_letter_code
_entity_poly.pdbx_strand_id
1 'polypeptide(L)'
;MADYHILGVNRYGTAAQVVMHFAVPDANNDAGVNYRVALVEMLGGTASAVPGLDAGEQTQLDTGEFCEHSLTFHTHSGESLVQKRARLDARWTVLGASVIAELAIRLSVWGYERIVP
;
A
#
# COMPACT_ATOMS: atom_id res chain seq x y z
N MET A 1 -11.66 -0.36 -3.63
CA MET A 1 -11.21 -1.66 -4.21
C MET A 1 -9.70 -1.69 -4.10
N ALA A 2 -9.06 -2.84 -3.89
CA ALA A 2 -7.60 -2.91 -3.86
C ALA A 2 -7.07 -2.94 -5.30
N ASP A 3 -6.18 -2.02 -5.67
CA ASP A 3 -5.75 -1.79 -7.04
C ASP A 3 -4.33 -1.25 -7.18
N TYR A 4 -3.82 -1.24 -8.41
CA TYR A 4 -2.50 -0.71 -8.74
C TYR A 4 -2.53 0.27 -9.89
N HIS A 5 -1.70 1.30 -9.78
CA HIS A 5 -1.59 2.42 -10.71
C HIS A 5 -0.20 2.47 -11.31
N ILE A 6 -0.10 2.63 -12.64
CA ILE A 6 1.18 2.82 -13.33
C ILE A 6 1.43 4.32 -13.46
N LEU A 7 2.44 4.84 -12.75
CA LEU A 7 2.77 6.27 -12.76
C LEU A 7 3.51 6.68 -14.03
N GLY A 8 4.28 5.76 -14.60
CA GLY A 8 5.09 6.02 -15.78
C GLY A 8 6.01 4.87 -16.10
N VAL A 9 6.56 4.91 -17.31
CA VAL A 9 7.51 3.93 -17.82
C VAL A 9 8.80 4.65 -18.18
N ASN A 10 9.94 4.03 -17.91
CA ASN A 10 11.22 4.59 -18.30
C ASN A 10 11.33 4.73 -19.84
N ARG A 11 12.32 5.51 -20.28
CA ARG A 11 12.57 5.77 -21.72
C ARG A 11 12.70 4.50 -22.58
N TYR A 12 13.14 3.40 -21.98
CA TYR A 12 13.41 2.14 -22.69
C TYR A 12 12.26 1.13 -22.64
N GLY A 13 11.16 1.43 -21.94
CA GLY A 13 10.06 0.48 -21.79
C GLY A 13 10.38 -0.73 -20.92
N THR A 14 11.46 -0.69 -20.13
CA THR A 14 11.98 -1.82 -19.33
C THR A 14 11.67 -1.74 -17.85
N ALA A 15 11.17 -0.60 -17.38
CA ALA A 15 10.76 -0.43 -16.00
C ALA A 15 9.57 0.52 -15.91
N ALA A 16 8.59 0.16 -15.08
CA ALA A 16 7.44 0.98 -14.75
C ALA A 16 7.43 1.31 -13.25
N GLN A 17 7.10 2.55 -12.90
CA GLN A 17 6.77 2.88 -11.52
C GLN A 17 5.31 2.52 -11.26
N VAL A 18 5.09 1.75 -10.19
CA VAL A 18 3.79 1.20 -9.84
C VAL A 18 3.49 1.53 -8.40
N VAL A 19 2.29 2.03 -8.16
CA VAL A 19 1.71 2.23 -6.84
C VAL A 19 0.67 1.15 -6.61
N MET A 20 0.64 0.56 -5.42
CA MET A 20 -0.26 -0.51 -5.02
C MET A 20 -0.99 -0.17 -3.71
N HIS A 21 -2.30 -0.39 -3.66
CA HIS A 21 -3.13 -0.16 -2.46
C HIS A 21 -3.50 -1.47 -1.75
N PHE A 22 -2.92 -1.74 -0.59
CA PHE A 22 -3.19 -2.96 0.17
C PHE A 22 -4.19 -2.74 1.30
N ALA A 23 -5.19 -3.63 1.39
CA ALA A 23 -6.25 -3.55 2.40
C ALA A 23 -5.67 -3.71 3.80
N VAL A 24 -5.90 -2.71 4.64
CA VAL A 24 -5.53 -2.77 6.06
C VAL A 24 -6.65 -3.48 6.81
N PRO A 25 -6.32 -4.49 7.64
CA PRO A 25 -7.32 -5.24 8.39
C PRO A 25 -8.08 -4.31 9.33
N ASP A 26 -9.40 -4.49 9.39
CA ASP A 26 -10.24 -3.84 10.40
C ASP A 26 -10.15 -4.64 11.71
N ALA A 27 -9.01 -4.51 12.37
CA ALA A 27 -8.67 -5.21 13.61
C ALA A 27 -7.86 -4.28 14.52
N ASN A 28 -7.84 -4.62 15.82
CA ASN A 28 -7.04 -3.88 16.79
C ASN A 28 -5.64 -4.49 16.92
N ASN A 29 -4.68 -3.62 17.22
CA ASN A 29 -3.35 -4.00 17.67
C ASN A 29 -3.36 -4.42 19.16
N ASP A 30 -2.20 -4.75 19.72
CA ASP A 30 -2.09 -5.21 21.11
C ASP A 30 -2.38 -4.10 22.14
N ALA A 31 -2.31 -2.83 21.72
CA ALA A 31 -2.71 -1.68 22.52
C ALA A 31 -4.21 -1.38 22.48
N GLY A 32 -4.99 -2.16 21.71
CA GLY A 32 -6.43 -1.95 21.55
C GLY A 32 -6.81 -0.85 20.54
N VAL A 33 -5.85 -0.31 19.80
CA VAL A 33 -6.06 0.70 18.75
C VAL A 33 -6.27 -0.01 17.41
N ASN A 34 -7.27 0.43 16.64
CA ASN A 34 -7.52 -0.13 15.31
C ASN A 34 -6.35 0.17 14.36
N TYR A 35 -5.90 -0.83 13.58
CA TYR A 35 -4.77 -0.68 12.65
C TYR A 35 -4.96 0.45 11.63
N ARG A 36 -6.18 0.70 11.17
CA ARG A 36 -6.49 1.79 10.22
C ARG A 36 -6.28 3.15 10.86
N VAL A 37 -6.73 3.32 12.11
CA VAL A 37 -6.53 4.55 12.90
C VAL A 37 -5.04 4.76 13.20
N ALA A 38 -4.38 3.72 13.70
CA ALA A 38 -2.95 3.77 14.00
C ALA A 38 -2.10 4.11 12.76
N LEU A 39 -2.48 3.59 11.58
CA LEU A 39 -1.82 3.92 10.32
C LEU A 39 -1.95 5.41 9.98
N VAL A 40 -3.16 5.96 10.03
CA VAL A 40 -3.41 7.37 9.70
C VAL A 40 -2.66 8.30 10.65
N GLU A 41 -2.70 8.01 11.95
CA GLU A 41 -1.95 8.76 12.96
C GLU A 41 -0.43 8.70 12.74
N MET A 42 0.10 7.52 12.43
CA MET A 42 1.53 7.32 12.19
C MET A 42 2.01 8.08 10.93
N LEU A 43 1.22 8.07 9.86
CA LEU A 43 1.59 8.72 8.61
C LEU A 43 1.59 10.26 8.72
N GLY A 44 0.71 10.83 9.55
CA GLY A 44 0.57 12.29 9.68
C GLY A 44 0.11 12.99 8.40
N GLY A 45 -0.34 12.22 7.41
CA GLY A 45 -0.79 12.66 6.08
C GLY A 45 -0.91 11.48 5.11
N THR A 46 -1.93 11.51 4.26
CA THR A 46 -2.38 10.36 3.45
C THR A 46 -2.39 10.65 1.95
N ALA A 47 -1.68 11.70 1.52
CA ALA A 47 -1.60 12.08 0.11
C ALA A 47 -0.98 10.95 -0.72
N SER A 48 -1.71 10.49 -1.74
CA SER A 48 -1.25 9.44 -2.64
C SER A 48 -0.11 9.89 -3.55
N ALA A 49 0.76 8.95 -3.92
CA ALA A 49 1.74 9.15 -4.99
C ALA A 49 1.10 9.16 -6.40
N VAL A 50 -0.16 8.75 -6.54
CA VAL A 50 -0.89 8.74 -7.81
C VAL A 50 -1.43 10.15 -8.13
N PRO A 51 -0.95 10.80 -9.22
CA PRO A 51 -1.43 12.14 -9.58
C PRO A 51 -2.90 12.10 -10.00
N GLY A 52 -3.74 12.92 -9.36
CA GLY A 52 -5.17 13.00 -9.70
C GLY A 52 -5.95 11.73 -9.34
N LEU A 53 -5.53 11.03 -8.27
CA LEU A 53 -6.25 9.91 -7.70
C LEU A 53 -7.73 10.28 -7.48
N ASP A 54 -8.63 9.33 -7.74
CA ASP A 54 -10.05 9.53 -7.51
C ASP A 54 -10.34 9.88 -6.04
N ALA A 55 -11.33 10.74 -5.81
CA ALA A 55 -11.68 11.19 -4.46
C ALA A 55 -12.14 10.04 -3.55
N GLY A 56 -12.78 9.00 -4.13
CA GLY A 56 -13.16 7.80 -3.41
C GLY A 56 -11.94 7.03 -2.94
N GLU A 57 -10.97 6.77 -3.82
CA GLU A 57 -9.73 6.09 -3.45
C GLU A 57 -8.92 6.90 -2.42
N GLN A 58 -8.84 8.22 -2.58
CA GLN A 58 -8.19 9.10 -1.59
C GLN A 58 -8.87 9.01 -0.22
N THR A 59 -10.21 8.93 -0.18
CA THR A 59 -10.94 8.71 1.08
C THR A 59 -10.56 7.38 1.75
N GLN A 60 -10.31 6.32 0.96
CA GLN A 60 -9.87 5.03 1.50
C GLN A 60 -8.45 5.08 2.07
N LEU A 61 -7.56 5.92 1.52
CA LEU A 61 -6.25 6.21 2.12
C LEU A 61 -6.38 7.08 3.38
N ASP A 62 -7.21 8.11 3.34
CA ASP A 62 -7.45 9.05 4.45
C ASP A 62 -8.05 8.36 5.68
N THR A 63 -8.84 7.31 5.46
CA THR A 63 -9.44 6.49 6.52
C THR A 63 -8.56 5.31 6.95
N GLY A 64 -7.41 5.12 6.29
CA GLY A 64 -6.51 4.00 6.53
C GLY A 64 -7.07 2.65 6.10
N GLU A 65 -8.15 2.61 5.31
CA GLU A 65 -8.67 1.36 4.73
C GLU A 65 -7.65 0.71 3.79
N PHE A 66 -6.88 1.54 3.08
CA PHE A 66 -5.74 1.12 2.27
C PHE A 66 -4.44 1.74 2.74
N CYS A 67 -3.35 0.99 2.60
CA CYS A 67 -2.00 1.53 2.65
C CYS A 67 -1.36 1.49 1.26
N GLU A 68 -0.57 2.51 0.96
CA GLU A 68 0.09 2.67 -0.33
C GLU A 68 1.50 2.08 -0.31
N HIS A 69 1.85 1.33 -1.35
CA HIS A 69 3.20 0.82 -1.57
C HIS A 69 3.67 1.09 -3.00
N SER A 70 4.79 1.81 -3.12
CA SER A 70 5.42 2.10 -4.41
C SER A 70 6.53 1.11 -4.72
N LEU A 71 6.59 0.61 -5.95
CA LEU A 71 7.70 -0.20 -6.44
C LEU A 71 8.08 0.11 -7.89
N THR A 72 9.28 -0.33 -8.26
CA THR A 72 9.70 -0.40 -9.67
C THR A 72 9.45 -1.81 -10.21
N PHE A 73 8.55 -1.92 -11.18
CA PHE A 73 8.25 -3.16 -11.88
C PHE A 73 9.05 -3.26 -13.18
N HIS A 74 9.90 -4.28 -13.29
CA HIS A 74 10.72 -4.50 -14.48
C HIS A 74 9.96 -5.29 -15.56
N THR A 75 9.92 -4.74 -16.76
CA THR A 75 9.31 -5.32 -17.96
C THR A 75 10.37 -5.81 -18.93
N HIS A 76 10.05 -6.84 -19.71
CA HIS A 76 10.94 -7.34 -20.75
C HIS A 76 10.46 -6.93 -22.14
N SER A 77 11.41 -6.75 -23.06
CA SER A 77 11.08 -6.55 -24.47
C SER A 77 10.40 -7.79 -25.02
N GLY A 78 9.32 -7.60 -25.78
CA GLY A 78 8.51 -8.70 -26.33
C GLY A 78 7.39 -9.21 -25.42
N GLU A 79 7.30 -8.78 -24.16
CA GLU A 79 6.15 -9.13 -23.33
C GLU A 79 4.87 -8.44 -23.81
N SER A 80 3.82 -9.24 -23.99
CA SER A 80 2.48 -8.75 -24.23
C SER A 80 1.91 -8.07 -22.99
N LEU A 81 0.89 -7.23 -23.17
CA LEU A 81 0.19 -6.58 -22.07
C LEU A 81 -0.41 -7.59 -21.09
N VAL A 82 -0.91 -8.73 -21.60
CA VAL A 82 -1.46 -9.82 -20.78
C VAL A 82 -0.39 -10.44 -19.89
N GLN A 83 0.82 -10.67 -20.42
CA GLN A 83 1.93 -11.23 -19.64
C GLN A 83 2.39 -10.25 -18.54
N LYS A 84 2.46 -8.95 -18.86
CA LYS A 84 2.81 -7.91 -17.88
C LYS A 84 1.80 -7.86 -16.74
N ARG A 85 0.50 -7.88 -17.08
CA ARG A 85 -0.59 -7.90 -16.10
C ARG A 85 -0.51 -9.12 -15.19
N ALA A 86 -0.37 -10.33 -15.76
CA ALA A 86 -0.26 -11.55 -14.97
C ALA A 86 0.94 -11.53 -14.00
N ARG A 87 2.08 -10.97 -14.42
CA ARG A 87 3.25 -10.80 -13.54
C ARG A 87 3.03 -9.75 -12.45
N LEU A 88 2.33 -8.65 -12.75
CA LEU A 88 1.95 -7.66 -11.75
C LEU A 88 0.98 -8.24 -10.72
N ASP A 89 -0.02 -9.00 -11.16
CA ASP A 89 -0.99 -9.66 -10.26
C ASP A 89 -0.31 -10.68 -9.35
N ALA A 90 0.66 -11.44 -9.88
CA ALA A 90 1.48 -12.33 -9.07
C ALA A 90 2.35 -11.55 -8.05
N ARG A 91 2.95 -10.44 -8.50
CA ARG A 91 3.77 -9.59 -7.62
C ARG A 91 2.94 -8.94 -6.52
N TRP A 92 1.74 -8.47 -6.84
CA TRP A 92 0.75 -7.95 -5.90
C TRP A 92 0.46 -8.95 -4.79
N THR A 93 0.14 -10.19 -5.17
CA THR A 93 -0.21 -11.26 -4.22
C THR A 93 0.91 -11.53 -3.23
N VAL A 94 2.16 -11.59 -3.73
CA VAL A 94 3.34 -11.80 -2.90
C VAL A 94 3.64 -10.61 -1.99
N LEU A 95 3.54 -9.39 -2.52
CA LEU A 95 3.82 -8.18 -1.75
C LEU A 95 2.76 -7.90 -0.69
N GLY A 96 1.49 -8.15 -0.98
CA GLY A 96 0.39 -7.82 -0.07
C GLY A 96 0.56 -8.48 1.30
N ALA A 97 0.92 -9.77 1.34
CA ALA A 97 1.16 -10.46 2.60
C ALA A 97 2.34 -9.85 3.38
N SER A 98 3.44 -9.53 2.70
CA SER A 98 4.63 -8.94 3.32
C SER A 98 4.39 -7.53 3.83
N VAL A 99 3.72 -6.68 3.05
CA VAL A 99 3.41 -5.28 3.42
C VAL A 99 2.48 -5.24 4.62
N ILE A 100 1.44 -6.07 4.64
CA ILE A 100 0.50 -6.11 5.78
C ILE A 100 1.17 -6.70 7.03
N ALA A 101 2.01 -7.72 6.89
CA ALA A 101 2.77 -8.25 8.02
C ALA A 101 3.74 -7.22 8.61
N GLU A 102 4.47 -6.48 7.76
CA GLU A 102 5.36 -5.42 8.20
C GLU A 102 4.60 -4.29 8.91
N LEU A 103 3.45 -3.88 8.35
CA LEU A 103 2.56 -2.88 8.95
C LEU A 103 2.06 -3.33 10.32
N ALA A 104 1.62 -4.59 10.45
CA ALA A 104 1.17 -5.15 11.71
C ALA A 104 2.27 -5.16 12.77
N ILE A 105 3.52 -5.50 12.40
CA ILE A 105 4.67 -5.45 13.31
C ILE A 105 4.93 -4.02 13.79
N ARG A 106 4.99 -3.06 12.85
CA ARG A 106 5.26 -1.65 13.16
C ARG A 106 4.20 -1.03 14.07
N LEU A 107 2.93 -1.39 13.85
CA LEU A 107 1.80 -0.83 14.58
C LEU A 107 1.37 -1.67 15.80
N SER A 108 2.01 -2.81 16.06
CA SER A 108 1.63 -3.76 17.12
C SER A 108 1.39 -3.12 18.49
N VAL A 109 2.25 -2.17 18.88
CA VAL A 109 2.20 -1.46 20.17
C VAL A 109 1.90 0.03 20.02
N TRP A 110 1.47 0.48 18.85
CA TRP A 110 1.13 1.89 18.63
C TRP A 110 -0.02 2.33 19.56
N GLY A 111 0.16 3.45 20.24
CA GLY A 111 -0.80 3.96 21.23
C GLY A 111 -0.75 3.26 22.60
N TYR A 112 0.22 2.36 22.83
CA TYR A 112 0.42 1.80 24.18
C TYR A 112 0.95 2.89 25.12
N GLU A 113 0.18 3.19 26.17
CA GLU A 113 0.56 4.14 27.22
C GLU A 113 0.50 3.48 28.60
N ARG A 114 1.46 3.84 29.46
CA ARG A 114 1.48 3.42 30.87
C ARG A 114 1.96 4.56 31.76
N ILE A 115 1.16 4.89 32.77
CA ILE A 115 1.57 5.78 33.86
C ILE A 115 2.44 4.98 34.85
N VAL A 116 3.66 5.44 35.11
CA VAL A 116 4.58 4.84 36.08
C VAL A 116 4.57 5.68 37.36
N PRO A 117 4.35 5.09 38.56
CA PRO A 117 4.35 5.81 39.84
C PRO A 117 5.72 6.37 40.24
#